data_AF-A0A3B8VCN1-F1
#
_entry.id   AF-A0A3B8VCN1-F1
#
_cell.length_a   1.000
_cell.length_b   1.000
_cell.length_c   1.000
_cell.angle_alpha   90.00
_cell.angle_beta   90.00
_cell.angle_gamma   90.00
#
_symmetry.space_group_name_H-M   'P 1'
#
loop_
_entity.id
_entity.type
_entity.pdbx_description
1 polymer ?
#
loop_
_entity_poly.entity_id
_entity_poly.type
_entity_poly.pdbx_seq_one_letter_code
_entity_poly.pdbx_strand_id
1 'polypeptide(L)'
;MPQAALSDLTIEEGTNATFFVGGCAITEVKVNGAVAAEEKYRVANGVLTLDKSLFSVGENSVEISPLGEAKVTVKALRREEDTKAQGKGCKSAVTAGGAVLCATLIVSAFAMAAHGRKRDGNDD
;
A
#
# COMPACT_ATOMS: atom_id res chain seq x y z
N MET A 1 33.08 13.11 15.02
CA MET A 1 32.30 14.10 14.23
C MET A 1 30.84 13.87 14.56
N PRO A 2 30.01 14.91 14.79
CA PRO A 2 28.58 14.71 14.97
C PRO A 2 28.02 14.11 13.68
N GLN A 3 27.65 12.83 13.75
CA GLN A 3 26.94 12.15 12.67
C GLN A 3 25.58 12.82 12.55
N ALA A 4 25.17 13.16 11.32
CA ALA A 4 23.87 13.76 11.08
C ALA A 4 22.80 12.75 11.52
N ALA A 5 22.19 13.00 12.68
CA ALA A 5 21.19 12.12 13.25
C ALA A 5 19.93 12.20 12.38
N LEU A 6 19.68 11.15 11.61
CA LEU A 6 18.41 11.00 10.94
C LEU A 6 17.32 10.83 12.01
N SER A 7 16.18 11.48 11.79
CA SER A 7 15.03 11.38 12.67
C SER A 7 14.08 10.28 12.18
N ASP A 8 13.49 9.55 13.12
CA ASP A 8 12.43 8.60 12.81
C ASP A 8 11.20 9.33 12.27
N LEU A 9 10.55 8.73 11.28
CA LEU A 9 9.42 9.32 10.57
C LEU A 9 8.20 8.41 10.66
N THR A 10 7.02 9.00 10.84
CA THR A 10 5.75 8.30 10.68
C THR A 10 5.02 8.88 9.48
N ILE A 11 4.68 8.04 8.51
CA ILE A 11 3.98 8.42 7.27
C ILE A 11 2.73 7.57 7.08
N GLU A 12 1.81 8.04 6.24
CA GLU A 12 0.67 7.25 5.80
C GLU A 12 1.02 6.40 4.58
N GLU A 13 0.37 5.24 4.45
CA GLU A 13 0.49 4.39 3.27
C GLU A 13 0.26 5.20 1.99
N GLY A 14 1.12 5.02 1.01
CA GLY A 14 1.01 5.75 -0.25
C GLY A 14 1.76 7.08 -0.28
N THR A 15 2.44 7.47 0.81
CA THR A 15 3.22 8.71 0.94
C THR A 15 4.71 8.44 0.73
N ASN A 16 5.42 9.41 0.15
CA ASN A 16 6.88 9.36 0.01
C ASN A 16 7.54 9.80 1.34
N ALA A 17 8.66 9.16 1.71
CA ALA A 17 9.44 9.60 2.85
C ALA A 17 10.45 10.67 2.43
N THR A 18 10.63 11.71 3.24
CA THR A 18 11.61 12.77 2.98
C THR A 18 12.54 12.97 4.16
N PHE A 19 13.85 12.98 3.89
CA PHE A 19 14.90 13.18 4.88
C PHE A 19 15.72 14.41 4.53
N PHE A 20 16.01 15.25 5.54
CA PHE A 20 16.93 16.37 5.36
C PHE A 20 18.37 15.87 5.47
N VAL A 21 19.11 15.95 4.37
CA VAL A 21 20.52 15.54 4.25
C VAL A 21 21.47 16.75 4.06
N GLY A 22 20.92 17.96 3.90
CA GLY A 22 21.63 19.23 3.79
C GLY A 22 22.48 19.37 2.52
N GLY A 23 23.61 18.66 2.50
CA GLY A 23 24.54 18.60 1.37
C GLY A 23 25.45 17.37 1.41
N CYS A 24 25.13 16.39 2.26
CA CYS A 24 25.87 15.14 2.30
C CYS A 24 25.75 14.41 0.95
N ALA A 25 26.89 14.00 0.40
CA ALA A 25 26.93 13.11 -0.74
C ALA A 25 26.44 11.74 -0.30
N ILE A 26 25.25 11.35 -0.75
CA ILE A 26 24.66 10.05 -0.47
C ILE A 26 25.33 9.03 -1.37
N THR A 27 25.98 8.03 -0.77
CA THR A 27 26.65 6.97 -1.54
C THR A 27 25.78 5.75 -1.71
N GLU A 28 24.91 5.49 -0.74
CA GLU A 28 24.04 4.32 -0.72
C GLU A 28 22.82 4.60 0.14
N VAL A 29 21.66 4.09 -0.29
CA VAL A 29 20.44 4.05 0.50
C VAL A 29 19.96 2.61 0.55
N LYS A 30 19.74 2.07 1.75
CA LYS A 30 19.11 0.77 1.97
C LYS A 30 17.77 0.94 2.66
N VAL A 31 16.78 0.18 2.22
CA VAL A 31 15.47 0.07 2.88
C VAL A 31 15.24 -1.40 3.22
N ASN A 32 14.97 -1.70 4.49
CA ASN A 32 14.83 -3.06 5.02
C ASN A 32 16.02 -3.98 4.65
N GLY A 33 17.23 -3.41 4.62
CA GLY A 33 18.47 -4.10 4.24
C GLY A 33 18.69 -4.29 2.74
N ALA A 34 17.73 -3.92 1.88
CA ALA A 34 17.87 -3.96 0.43
C ALA A 34 18.33 -2.60 -0.12
N VAL A 35 19.32 -2.61 -1.02
CA VAL A 35 19.78 -1.39 -1.69
C VAL A 35 18.65 -0.83 -2.56
N ALA A 36 18.30 0.44 -2.33
CA ALA A 36 17.29 1.14 -3.12
C ALA A 36 17.84 1.45 -4.51
N ALA A 37 17.05 1.19 -5.55
CA ALA A 37 17.39 1.57 -6.92
C ALA A 37 17.45 3.10 -7.06
N GLU A 38 18.35 3.61 -7.91
CA GLU A 38 18.54 5.06 -8.12
C GLU A 38 17.27 5.77 -8.62
N GLU A 39 16.39 5.06 -9.33
CA GLU A 39 15.08 5.58 -9.77
C GLU A 39 14.05 5.72 -8.65
N LYS A 40 14.29 5.08 -7.51
CA LYS A 40 13.40 5.04 -6.35
C LYS A 40 13.75 6.06 -5.28
N TYR A 41 14.78 6.88 -5.49
CA TYR A 41 15.08 8.00 -4.63
C TYR A 41 15.62 9.19 -5.41
N ARG A 42 15.47 10.38 -4.84
CA ARG A 42 15.97 11.61 -5.43
C ARG A 42 16.50 12.53 -4.35
N VAL A 43 17.72 13.03 -4.53
CA VAL A 43 18.28 14.09 -3.68
C VAL A 43 18.15 15.42 -4.42
N ALA A 44 17.46 16.38 -3.81
CA ALA A 44 17.35 17.73 -4.35
C ALA A 44 17.31 18.77 -3.22
N ASN A 45 18.07 19.86 -3.36
CA ASN A 45 18.13 20.95 -2.38
C ASN A 45 18.42 20.46 -0.94
N GLY A 46 19.27 19.44 -0.79
CA GLY A 46 19.57 18.87 0.54
C GLY A 46 18.46 18.01 1.13
N VAL A 47 17.47 17.60 0.34
CA VAL A 47 16.39 16.71 0.76
C VAL A 47 16.45 15.42 -0.05
N LEU A 48 16.59 14.28 0.63
CA LEU A 48 16.43 12.96 0.05
C LEU A 48 14.95 12.59 0.09
N THR A 49 14.37 12.31 -1.07
CA THR A 49 13.00 11.79 -1.21
C THR A 49 13.08 10.33 -1.60
N LEU A 50 12.43 9.46 -0.84
CA LEU A 50 12.32 8.03 -1.09
C LEU A 50 10.91 7.70 -1.56
N ASP A 51 10.81 6.94 -2.65
CA ASP A 51 9.55 6.53 -3.24
C ASP A 51 8.77 5.61 -2.29
N LYS A 52 7.46 5.83 -2.21
CA LYS A 52 6.55 5.05 -1.38
C LYS A 52 6.61 3.54 -1.62
N SER A 53 6.94 3.09 -2.83
CA SER A 53 7.00 1.66 -3.17
C SER A 53 8.13 0.92 -2.47
N LEU A 54 9.08 1.63 -1.86
CA LEU A 54 10.14 1.03 -1.05
C LEU A 54 9.66 0.59 0.33
N PHE A 55 8.50 1.07 0.78
CA PHE A 55 8.00 0.84 2.13
C PHE A 55 6.81 -0.12 2.14
N SER A 56 6.73 -0.91 3.20
CA SER A 56 5.55 -1.72 3.54
C SER A 56 4.85 -1.14 4.76
N VAL A 57 3.56 -1.45 4.94
CA VAL A 57 2.83 -1.09 6.16
C VAL A 57 3.56 -1.66 7.39
N GLY A 58 3.80 -0.82 8.40
CA GLY A 58 4.59 -1.16 9.59
C GLY A 58 5.92 -0.43 9.69
N GLU A 59 6.83 -0.96 10.50
CA GLU A 59 8.18 -0.40 10.68
C GLU A 59 9.09 -0.80 9.50
N ASN A 60 9.78 0.17 8.92
CA ASN A 60 10.78 -0.03 7.89
C ASN A 60 12.10 0.59 8.34
N SER A 61 13.20 -0.16 8.23
CA SER A 61 14.54 0.38 8.51
C SER A 61 15.10 1.06 7.27
N VAL A 62 15.61 2.28 7.41
CA VAL A 62 16.24 3.05 6.33
C VAL A 62 17.66 3.40 6.74
N GLU A 63 18.63 2.91 5.98
CA GLU A 63 20.05 3.22 6.17
C GLU A 63 20.51 4.13 5.03
N ILE A 64 21.09 5.27 5.35
CA ILE A 64 21.59 6.24 4.39
C ILE A 64 23.06 6.45 4.69
N SER A 65 23.95 5.96 3.83
CA SER A 65 25.39 6.16 4.00
C SER A 65 25.83 7.52 3.45
N PRO A 66 26.64 8.31 4.19
CA PRO A 66 27.24 8.05 5.52
C PRO A 66 26.46 8.65 6.71
N LEU A 67 25.20 9.06 6.53
CA LEU A 67 24.39 9.70 7.57
C LEU A 67 24.05 8.74 8.73
N GLY A 68 23.65 7.51 8.46
CA GLY A 68 23.28 6.52 9.48
C GLY A 68 21.92 5.88 9.19
N GLU A 69 21.28 5.37 10.25
CA GLU A 69 20.01 4.65 10.19
C GLU A 69 18.85 5.50 10.72
N ALA A 70 17.66 5.28 10.17
CA ALA A 70 16.40 5.90 10.56
C ALA A 70 15.26 4.88 10.46
N LYS A 71 14.23 5.02 11.29
CA LYS A 71 13.02 4.19 11.20
C LYS A 71 11.88 4.94 10.53
N VAL A 72 11.24 4.31 9.55
CA VAL A 72 10.02 4.82 8.91
C VAL A 72 8.86 3.91 9.26
N THR A 73 7.93 4.43 10.07
CA THR A 73 6.68 3.74 10.39
C THR A 73 5.59 4.14 9.40
N VAL A 74 5.15 3.21 8.56
CA VAL A 74 4.03 3.41 7.64
C VAL A 74 2.74 2.97 8.32
N LYS A 75 1.83 3.92 8.55
CA LYS A 75 0.49 3.65 9.03
C LYS A 75 -0.40 3.25 7.85
N ALA A 76 -1.06 2.10 7.95
CA ALA A 76 -2.10 1.72 7.01
C ALA A 76 -3.18 2.80 7.00
N LEU A 77 -3.45 3.36 5.82
CA LEU A 77 -4.68 4.10 5.63
C LEU A 77 -5.81 3.09 5.82
N ARG A 78 -6.79 3.40 6.67
CA ARG A 78 -8.02 2.61 6.70
C ARG A 78 -8.64 2.76 5.33
N ARG A 79 -8.46 1.75 4.47
CA ARG A 79 -9.33 1.52 3.34
C ARG A 79 -10.68 1.19 3.97
N GLU A 80 -11.56 2.18 4.05
CA GLU A 80 -12.98 1.85 3.97
C GLU A 80 -13.08 0.97 2.72
N GLU A 81 -13.46 -0.29 2.90
CA GLU A 81 -14.05 -1.03 1.80
C GLU A 81 -15.28 -0.20 1.41
N ASP A 82 -15.09 0.73 0.46
CA ASP A 82 -16.15 1.17 -0.41
C ASP A 82 -16.63 -0.10 -1.13
N THR A 83 -17.52 -0.79 -0.44
CA THR A 83 -18.61 -1.55 -1.02
C THR A 83 -19.26 -0.65 -2.08
N LYS A 84 -18.74 -0.74 -3.31
CA LYS A 84 -19.45 -0.50 -4.55
C LYS A 84 -20.48 0.65 -4.49
N ALA A 85 -20.05 1.88 -4.24
CA ALA A 85 -20.88 3.05 -4.54
C ALA A 85 -20.36 3.71 -5.83
N GLN A 86 -20.73 3.08 -6.95
CA GLN A 86 -20.68 3.69 -8.27
C GLN A 86 -21.58 4.94 -8.26
N GLY A 87 -21.00 6.12 -8.02
CA GLY A 87 -21.68 7.41 -7.95
C GLY A 87 -21.08 8.46 -8.88
N LYS A 88 -21.43 8.38 -10.17
CA LYS A 88 -21.40 9.39 -11.24
C LYS A 88 -20.54 10.67 -11.09
N GLY A 89 -19.54 10.78 -11.98
CA GLY A 89 -18.99 12.02 -12.55
C GLY A 89 -17.45 12.05 -12.44
N CYS A 90 -16.63 11.92 -13.49
CA CYS A 90 -16.77 12.43 -14.85
C CYS A 90 -16.20 11.44 -15.88
N LYS A 91 -17.06 11.01 -16.80
CA LYS A 91 -16.84 10.68 -18.21
C LYS A 91 -15.44 10.17 -18.60
N SER A 92 -15.25 8.85 -18.53
CA SER A 92 -14.61 8.11 -19.63
C SER A 92 -15.42 6.84 -19.85
N ALA A 93 -16.10 6.82 -20.99
CA ALA A 93 -16.97 5.74 -21.42
C ALA A 93 -16.13 4.61 -22.02
N VAL A 94 -16.37 3.37 -21.58
CA VAL A 94 -16.34 2.22 -22.49
C VAL A 94 -17.43 1.23 -22.09
N THR A 95 -18.52 1.41 -22.82
CA THR A 95 -19.59 0.51 -23.23
C THR A 95 -19.45 -0.99 -22.90
N ALA A 96 -20.50 -1.47 -22.23
CA ALA A 96 -21.18 -2.75 -22.34
C ALA A 96 -20.57 -3.85 -23.25
N GLY A 97 -20.40 -5.04 -22.69
CA GLY A 97 -20.28 -6.27 -23.48
C GLY A 97 -19.74 -7.48 -22.72
N GLY A 98 -20.63 -8.19 -22.02
CA GLY A 98 -20.68 -9.67 -22.06
C GLY A 98 -19.63 -10.53 -21.36
N ALA A 99 -20.14 -11.66 -20.86
CA ALA A 99 -19.49 -12.96 -20.58
C ALA A 99 -18.47 -13.01 -19.41
N VAL A 100 -18.80 -13.64 -18.28
CA VAL A 100 -18.83 -15.11 -18.04
C VAL A 100 -17.45 -15.75 -18.17
N LEU A 101 -17.03 -16.42 -17.08
CA LEU A 101 -16.17 -17.62 -16.93
C LEU A 101 -15.29 -17.44 -15.67
N CYS A 102 -15.69 -18.03 -14.54
CA CYS A 102 -15.34 -19.39 -14.12
C CYS A 102 -13.90 -19.52 -13.59
N ALA A 103 -13.76 -19.71 -12.28
CA ALA A 103 -12.92 -20.78 -11.71
C ALA A 103 -13.18 -20.90 -10.19
N THR A 104 -14.07 -21.83 -9.85
CA THR A 104 -14.20 -22.56 -8.58
C THR A 104 -12.84 -23.06 -8.07
N LEU A 105 -12.62 -23.33 -6.77
CA LEU A 105 -12.95 -24.63 -6.17
C LEU A 105 -12.81 -24.65 -4.62
N ILE A 106 -13.88 -25.15 -3.99
CA ILE A 106 -13.97 -26.04 -2.81
C ILE A 106 -13.58 -25.47 -1.44
N VAL A 107 -14.60 -25.08 -0.66
CA VAL A 107 -14.61 -25.34 0.78
C VAL A 107 -15.60 -26.48 1.04
N SER A 108 -15.05 -27.65 1.31
CA SER A 108 -15.78 -28.80 1.83
C SER A 108 -16.07 -28.61 3.31
N ALA A 109 -17.34 -28.44 3.67
CA ALA A 109 -17.84 -28.80 5.00
C ALA A 109 -19.28 -29.28 4.86
N PHE A 110 -19.44 -30.61 4.97
CA PHE A 110 -20.71 -31.28 5.14
C PHE A 110 -21.42 -30.72 6.39
N ALA A 111 -22.62 -30.19 6.21
CA ALA A 111 -23.60 -30.09 7.29
C ALA A 111 -24.99 -30.41 6.73
N MET A 112 -25.41 -31.65 7.00
CA MET A 112 -26.80 -32.10 6.88
C MET A 112 -27.70 -31.26 7.80
N ALA A 113 -28.80 -30.73 7.27
CA ALA A 113 -30.08 -30.54 7.96
C ALA A 113 -31.11 -30.06 6.91
N ALA A 114 -31.96 -30.96 6.42
CA ALA A 114 -33.29 -31.20 6.95
C ALA A 114 -34.36 -30.41 6.17
N HIS A 115 -35.08 -31.15 5.32
CA HIS A 115 -36.54 -31.19 5.23
C HIS A 115 -37.31 -29.91 5.62
N GLY A 116 -37.96 -29.25 4.65
CA GLY A 116 -38.90 -28.16 4.96
C GLY A 116 -39.72 -27.62 3.79
N ARG A 117 -40.84 -28.31 3.48
CA ARG A 117 -42.13 -27.85 2.91
C ARG A 117 -42.17 -26.47 2.21
N LYS A 118 -42.60 -26.38 0.93
CA LYS A 118 -43.99 -26.43 0.42
C LYS A 118 -44.95 -25.40 1.07
N ARG A 119 -45.39 -24.42 0.26
CA ARG A 119 -46.69 -23.68 0.20
C ARG A 119 -46.49 -22.57 -0.85
N ASP A 120 -47.13 -22.59 -2.02
CA ASP A 120 -48.56 -22.35 -2.32
C ASP A 120 -49.09 -21.04 -1.73
N GLY A 121 -49.54 -20.13 -2.60
CA GLY A 121 -50.10 -18.83 -2.21
C GLY A 121 -50.17 -17.83 -3.37
N ASN A 122 -51.27 -17.92 -4.11
CA ASN A 122 -51.84 -16.93 -5.02
C ASN A 122 -52.40 -15.74 -4.22
N ASP A 123 -52.12 -14.48 -4.60
CA ASP A 123 -53.00 -13.32 -4.33
C ASP A 123 -52.68 -12.16 -5.31
N ASP A 124 -53.77 -11.64 -5.90
CA ASP A 124 -53.99 -10.52 -6.83
C ASP A 124 -53.46 -10.56 -8.28
#